data_AF-A0A3B9PL67-F1
#
_entry.id   AF-A0A3B9PL67-F1
#
_cell.length_a   1.000
_cell.length_b   1.000
_cell.length_c   1.000
_cell.angle_alpha   90.00
_cell.angle_beta   90.00
_cell.angle_gamma   90.00
#
_symmetry.space_group_name_H-M   'P 1'
#
loop_
_entity.id
_entity.type
_entity.pdbx_description
1 polymer ?
#
loop_
_entity_poly.entity_id
_entity_poly.type
_entity_poly.pdbx_seq_one_letter_code
_entity_poly.pdbx_strand_id
1 'polypeptide(L)'
;VGMWRAVHRSYQDAVREGLARVRVADTLNEVWRAQSPHEAYVAVLLVELANPYGRSERELNWVMRWAQRFAPYCALDTNVEGQKPGAYGVDTDSDCSLRPLGLLARTPGLLRFDGSTLAIQIQAVLAQFKRGVKPAALGLGEDCSASVSARLLLSLYRPWGLASSGRRFPRRARGGRVELTGDWLAIGFALNGELFQQPRASATPRGRLSDDMSLLTFGERVPRVTETKPAAPARAHPLAFESEQWEVLDQSVSGFRLQRPSDGVRLEHHQLIGIRPLDADQLLIADLSWLMYRSEGMLEVGVNVLPGVPRVVSVRPQAQTDGREPFHQAFLLPPSPALKSDGSLVLPPMWFRPGRLVELREGDAVREVCLRKLLLRGTNFDQCSFEPAGQLNPA
;
A
#
# COMPACT_ATOMS: atom_id res chain seq x y z
N VAL A 1 -25.02 15.74 -13.47
CA VAL A 1 -24.35 14.99 -14.58
C VAL A 1 -23.06 14.45 -14.00
N GLY A 2 -22.79 13.15 -14.11
CA GLY A 2 -21.53 12.61 -13.58
C GLY A 2 -20.32 13.06 -14.39
N MET A 3 -19.17 13.07 -13.73
CA MET A 3 -17.93 13.63 -14.31
C MET A 3 -17.47 12.85 -15.54
N TRP A 4 -17.63 11.51 -15.55
CA TRP A 4 -17.25 10.69 -16.69
C TRP A 4 -18.07 11.02 -17.93
N ARG A 5 -19.38 11.16 -17.78
CA ARG A 5 -20.25 11.55 -18.89
C ARG A 5 -19.87 12.90 -19.49
N ALA A 6 -19.44 13.86 -18.67
CA ALA A 6 -18.99 15.17 -19.16
C ALA A 6 -17.69 15.06 -19.98
N VAL A 7 -16.73 14.25 -19.50
CA VAL A 7 -15.48 13.96 -20.22
C VAL A 7 -15.76 13.23 -21.53
N HIS A 8 -16.62 12.22 -21.51
CA HIS A 8 -17.00 11.44 -22.70
C HIS A 8 -17.65 12.31 -23.77
N ARG A 9 -18.60 13.17 -23.39
CA ARG A 9 -19.25 14.12 -24.30
C ARG A 9 -18.26 15.07 -24.95
N SER A 10 -17.34 15.62 -24.17
CA SER A 10 -16.30 16.52 -24.69
C SER A 10 -15.42 15.83 -25.73
N TYR A 11 -15.07 14.56 -25.50
CA TYR A 11 -14.33 13.76 -26.48
C TYR A 11 -15.17 13.43 -27.72
N GLN A 12 -16.43 13.02 -27.56
CA GLN A 12 -17.34 12.75 -28.67
C GLN A 12 -17.57 13.99 -29.55
N ASP A 13 -17.68 15.19 -28.96
CA ASP A 13 -17.80 16.45 -29.67
C ASP A 13 -16.57 16.71 -30.55
N ALA A 14 -15.37 16.54 -29.98
CA ALA A 14 -14.12 16.67 -30.74
C ALA A 14 -14.00 15.64 -31.87
N VAL A 15 -14.53 14.42 -31.68
CA VAL A 15 -14.57 13.39 -32.72
C VAL A 15 -15.54 13.79 -33.85
N ARG A 16 -16.73 14.29 -33.52
CA ARG A 16 -17.74 14.72 -34.50
C ARG A 16 -17.26 15.88 -35.37
N GLU A 17 -16.53 16.82 -34.78
CA GLU A 17 -15.95 17.97 -35.49
C GLU A 17 -14.63 17.63 -36.22
N GLY A 18 -14.13 16.38 -36.13
CA GLY A 18 -12.86 15.99 -36.75
C GLY A 18 -11.61 16.58 -36.08
N LEU A 19 -11.75 17.16 -34.88
CA LEU A 19 -10.69 17.84 -34.14
C LEU A 19 -9.98 16.93 -33.12
N ALA A 20 -10.49 15.72 -32.88
CA ALA A 20 -10.00 14.85 -31.81
C ALA A 20 -8.47 14.59 -31.83
N ARG A 21 -7.85 14.57 -33.01
CA ARG A 21 -6.40 14.31 -33.17
C ARG A 21 -5.59 15.57 -33.48
N VAL A 22 -6.22 16.74 -33.56
CA VAL A 22 -5.51 18.00 -33.82
C VAL A 22 -4.88 18.48 -32.52
N ARG A 23 -3.54 18.54 -32.49
CA ARG A 23 -2.82 19.07 -31.33
C ARG A 23 -2.91 20.59 -31.30
N VAL A 24 -3.20 21.12 -30.12
CA VAL A 24 -3.12 22.54 -29.80
C VAL A 24 -2.03 22.77 -28.75
N ALA A 25 -1.50 23.98 -28.68
CA ALA A 25 -0.54 24.34 -27.63
C ALA A 25 -1.20 24.17 -26.26
N ASP A 26 -0.49 23.50 -25.35
CA ASP A 26 -0.95 23.25 -23.98
C ASP A 26 0.22 23.48 -23.03
N THR A 27 0.14 24.57 -22.28
CA THR A 27 1.18 24.96 -21.32
C THR A 27 1.23 24.05 -20.09
N LEU A 28 0.14 23.35 -19.77
CA LEU A 28 0.03 22.42 -18.64
C LEU A 28 0.63 21.06 -18.97
N ASN A 29 0.74 20.70 -20.25
CA ASN A 29 1.49 19.53 -20.69
C ASN A 29 2.99 19.85 -20.71
N GLU A 30 3.67 19.65 -19.58
CA GLU A 30 5.10 19.93 -19.42
C GLU A 30 5.98 19.14 -20.41
N VAL A 31 5.51 17.96 -20.84
CA VAL A 31 6.29 17.02 -21.65
C VAL A 31 6.28 17.40 -23.12
N TRP A 32 5.10 17.66 -23.68
CA TRP A 32 4.91 17.88 -25.11
C TRP A 32 4.67 19.35 -25.46
N ARG A 33 4.29 20.20 -24.50
CA ARG A 33 3.84 21.59 -24.68
C ARG A 33 2.66 21.74 -25.65
N ALA A 34 2.03 20.63 -26.01
CA ALA A 34 0.90 20.52 -26.89
C ALA A 34 0.15 19.22 -26.61
N GLN A 35 -1.17 19.23 -26.82
CA GLN A 35 -2.01 18.05 -26.63
C GLN A 35 -3.22 18.12 -27.57
N SER A 36 -3.67 16.97 -28.05
CA SER A 36 -4.96 16.82 -28.76
C SER A 36 -6.07 16.35 -27.81
N PRO A 37 -7.37 16.59 -28.12
CA PRO A 37 -8.47 16.07 -27.30
C PRO A 37 -8.41 14.55 -27.08
N HIS A 38 -7.94 13.78 -28.07
CA HIS A 38 -7.73 12.34 -27.96
C HIS A 38 -6.67 11.99 -26.93
N GLU A 39 -5.51 12.67 -26.96
CA GLU A 39 -4.44 12.44 -26.00
C GLU A 39 -4.84 12.87 -24.58
N ALA A 40 -5.60 13.96 -24.45
CA ALA A 40 -6.14 14.40 -23.16
C ALA A 40 -7.12 13.37 -22.59
N TYR A 41 -8.05 12.89 -23.41
CA TYR A 41 -9.01 11.85 -23.03
C TYR A 41 -8.32 10.55 -22.62
N VAL A 42 -7.38 10.06 -23.44
CA VAL A 42 -6.57 8.86 -23.15
C VAL A 42 -5.77 9.04 -21.85
N ALA A 43 -5.18 10.20 -21.60
CA ALA A 43 -4.43 10.44 -20.36
C ALA A 43 -5.33 10.25 -19.13
N VAL A 44 -6.56 10.76 -19.15
CA VAL A 44 -7.54 10.55 -18.05
C VAL A 44 -7.88 9.07 -17.88
N LEU A 45 -8.05 8.33 -18.99
CA LEU A 45 -8.29 6.88 -18.94
C LEU A 45 -7.10 6.12 -18.32
N LEU A 46 -5.86 6.48 -18.69
CA LEU A 46 -4.64 5.89 -18.13
C LEU A 46 -4.52 6.18 -16.62
N VAL A 47 -4.85 7.39 -16.17
CA VAL A 47 -4.86 7.73 -14.73
C VAL A 47 -5.82 6.81 -13.97
N GLU A 48 -7.01 6.54 -14.50
CA GLU A 48 -7.92 5.62 -13.83
C GLU A 48 -7.44 4.16 -13.86
N LEU A 49 -6.88 3.69 -14.99
CA LEU A 49 -6.26 2.35 -15.04
C LEU A 49 -5.10 2.17 -14.04
N ALA A 50 -4.52 3.27 -13.56
CA ALA A 50 -3.48 3.23 -12.54
C ALA A 50 -4.01 2.97 -11.12
N ASN A 51 -5.34 2.90 -10.90
CA ASN A 51 -5.99 2.77 -9.60
C ASN A 51 -5.61 3.92 -8.65
N PRO A 52 -6.06 5.16 -8.91
CA PRO A 52 -5.56 6.37 -8.26
C PRO A 52 -5.75 6.36 -6.73
N TYR A 53 -6.83 5.76 -6.23
CA TYR A 53 -7.12 5.67 -4.79
C TYR A 53 -6.17 4.75 -4.02
N GLY A 54 -5.45 3.86 -4.73
CA GLY A 54 -4.42 2.98 -4.15
C GLY A 54 -3.01 3.46 -4.43
N ARG A 55 -2.84 4.76 -4.72
CA ARG A 55 -1.53 5.40 -4.92
C ARG A 55 -1.30 6.43 -3.84
N SER A 56 -0.04 6.58 -3.44
CA SER A 56 0.36 7.77 -2.68
C SER A 56 0.18 9.04 -3.53
N GLU A 57 0.03 10.19 -2.89
CA GLU A 57 -0.08 11.49 -3.59
C GLU A 57 1.06 11.70 -4.59
N ARG A 58 2.30 11.39 -4.16
CA ARG A 58 3.49 11.52 -5.00
C ARG A 58 3.44 10.60 -6.23
N GLU A 59 3.04 9.34 -6.05
CA GLU A 59 2.89 8.41 -7.18
C GLU A 59 1.76 8.82 -8.10
N LEU A 60 0.64 9.33 -7.57
CA LEU A 60 -0.47 9.83 -8.37
C LEU A 60 -0.04 11.01 -9.24
N ASN A 61 0.72 11.96 -8.69
CA ASN A 61 1.28 13.08 -9.45
C ASN A 61 2.20 12.59 -10.59
N TRP A 62 3.04 11.58 -10.33
CA TRP A 62 3.84 10.96 -11.39
C TRP A 62 2.98 10.27 -12.45
N VAL A 63 1.97 9.51 -12.02
CA VAL A 63 1.02 8.82 -12.91
C VAL A 63 0.33 9.82 -13.83
N MET A 64 -0.15 10.95 -13.33
CA MET A 64 -0.79 11.98 -14.15
C MET A 64 0.17 12.55 -15.21
N ARG A 65 1.39 12.90 -14.82
CA ARG A 65 2.43 13.37 -15.76
C ARG A 65 2.78 12.30 -16.81
N TRP A 66 2.94 11.06 -16.38
CA TRP A 66 3.32 9.96 -17.27
C TRP A 66 2.17 9.57 -18.20
N ALA A 67 0.93 9.63 -17.74
CA ALA A 67 -0.24 9.41 -18.57
C ALA A 67 -0.27 10.39 -19.74
N GLN A 68 0.03 11.67 -19.52
CA GLN A 68 0.17 12.66 -20.61
C GLN A 68 1.34 12.33 -21.55
N ARG A 69 2.50 11.93 -21.00
CA ARG A 69 3.65 11.49 -21.81
C ARG A 69 3.31 10.33 -22.73
N PHE A 70 2.56 9.36 -22.21
CA PHE A 70 2.34 8.07 -22.84
C PHE A 70 1.04 7.98 -23.64
N ALA A 71 0.10 8.90 -23.45
CA ALA A 71 -1.16 8.95 -24.20
C ALA A 71 -1.02 8.85 -25.73
N PRO A 72 0.00 9.44 -26.39
CA PRO A 72 0.19 9.31 -27.84
C PRO A 72 0.44 7.87 -28.33
N TYR A 73 0.77 6.93 -27.43
CA TYR A 73 1.05 5.53 -27.76
C TYR A 73 -0.16 4.60 -27.50
N CYS A 74 -1.34 5.17 -27.27
CA CYS A 74 -2.58 4.42 -27.13
C CYS A 74 -3.54 4.76 -28.28
N ALA A 75 -4.45 3.84 -28.57
CA ALA A 75 -5.50 4.05 -29.56
C ALA A 75 -6.88 3.75 -28.96
N LEU A 76 -7.88 4.41 -29.53
CA LEU A 76 -9.29 4.11 -29.36
C LEU A 76 -9.90 3.84 -30.73
N ASP A 77 -10.60 2.72 -30.86
CA ASP A 77 -11.23 2.30 -32.12
C ASP A 77 -12.54 1.56 -31.86
N THR A 78 -13.34 1.35 -32.91
CA THR A 78 -14.61 0.62 -32.85
C THR A 78 -14.45 -0.88 -33.11
N ASN A 79 -13.22 -1.39 -33.30
CA ASN A 79 -12.96 -2.79 -33.63
C ASN A 79 -13.00 -3.68 -32.39
N VAL A 80 -14.22 -3.91 -31.92
CA VAL A 80 -14.49 -4.66 -30.69
C VAL A 80 -14.81 -6.14 -30.93
N GLU A 81 -14.88 -6.56 -32.20
CA GLU A 81 -15.15 -7.94 -32.61
C GLU A 81 -13.88 -8.81 -32.54
N GLY A 82 -14.03 -10.07 -32.15
CA GLY A 82 -12.91 -11.01 -31.99
C GLY A 82 -11.94 -10.68 -30.84
N GLN A 83 -12.15 -9.58 -30.11
CA GLN A 83 -11.32 -9.16 -29.00
C GLN A 83 -11.54 -10.04 -27.77
N LYS A 84 -10.47 -10.22 -26.98
CA LYS A 84 -10.54 -10.98 -25.73
C LYS A 84 -11.47 -10.29 -24.73
N PRO A 85 -12.26 -11.02 -23.92
CA PRO A 85 -13.15 -10.42 -22.92
C PRO A 85 -12.44 -9.53 -21.88
N GLY A 86 -11.14 -9.80 -21.64
CA GLY A 86 -10.32 -9.01 -20.71
C GLY A 86 -9.70 -7.75 -21.32
N ALA A 87 -9.78 -7.54 -22.64
CA ALA A 87 -9.35 -6.29 -23.26
C ALA A 87 -10.21 -5.13 -22.74
N TYR A 88 -9.66 -3.93 -22.71
CA TYR A 88 -10.38 -2.77 -22.20
C TYR A 88 -11.25 -2.13 -23.28
N GLY A 89 -12.42 -1.67 -22.86
CA GLY A 89 -13.24 -0.77 -23.65
C GLY A 89 -13.89 0.29 -22.77
N VAL A 90 -14.36 1.36 -23.40
CA VAL A 90 -15.09 2.45 -22.76
C VAL A 90 -16.38 2.68 -23.55
N ASP A 91 -17.50 2.69 -22.82
CA ASP A 91 -18.78 3.10 -23.38
C ASP A 91 -18.95 4.61 -23.14
N THR A 92 -18.84 5.38 -24.23
CA THR A 92 -18.89 6.85 -24.18
C THR A 92 -20.28 7.39 -23.85
N ASP A 93 -21.32 6.56 -23.91
CA ASP A 93 -22.68 6.93 -23.48
C ASP A 93 -22.93 6.67 -21.98
N SER A 94 -21.99 5.99 -21.31
CA SER A 94 -22.05 5.68 -19.89
C SER A 94 -21.51 6.82 -19.00
N ASP A 95 -21.54 6.61 -17.69
CA ASP A 95 -20.87 7.49 -16.70
C ASP A 95 -19.74 6.71 -15.99
N CYS A 96 -19.02 5.88 -16.75
CA CYS A 96 -17.98 5.01 -16.25
C CYS A 96 -16.72 5.08 -17.12
N SER A 97 -15.57 4.82 -16.50
CA SER A 97 -14.28 4.67 -17.18
C SER A 97 -14.17 3.33 -17.93
N LEU A 98 -12.95 3.03 -18.40
CA LEU A 98 -12.55 1.77 -19.00
C LEU A 98 -12.93 0.57 -18.11
N ARG A 99 -13.52 -0.44 -18.75
CA ARG A 99 -13.85 -1.73 -18.15
C ARG A 99 -13.46 -2.86 -19.10
N PRO A 100 -13.32 -4.09 -18.59
CA PRO A 100 -13.19 -5.26 -19.46
C PRO A 100 -14.36 -5.31 -20.46
N LEU A 101 -14.06 -5.53 -21.75
CA LEU A 101 -15.06 -5.62 -22.82
C LEU A 101 -16.14 -6.65 -22.53
N GLY A 102 -15.79 -7.76 -21.87
CA GLY A 102 -16.76 -8.79 -21.48
C GLY A 102 -17.81 -8.34 -20.45
N LEU A 103 -17.63 -7.16 -19.82
CA LEU A 103 -18.58 -6.57 -18.87
C LEU A 103 -19.37 -5.39 -19.45
N LEU A 104 -19.12 -5.03 -20.71
CA LEU A 104 -19.75 -3.90 -21.37
C LEU A 104 -20.83 -4.36 -22.35
N ALA A 105 -21.95 -3.65 -22.37
CA ALA A 105 -22.95 -3.82 -23.40
C ALA A 105 -22.40 -3.36 -24.76
N ARG A 106 -22.88 -3.96 -25.85
CA ARG A 106 -22.55 -3.52 -27.20
C ARG A 106 -23.40 -2.30 -27.53
N THR A 107 -22.83 -1.11 -27.35
CA THR A 107 -23.44 0.18 -27.71
C THR A 107 -22.71 0.80 -28.91
N PRO A 108 -23.34 1.72 -29.66
CA PRO A 108 -22.65 2.49 -30.70
C PRO A 108 -21.50 3.35 -30.16
N GLY A 109 -21.61 3.81 -28.90
CA GLY A 109 -20.57 4.56 -28.19
C GLY A 109 -19.44 3.71 -27.62
N LEU A 110 -19.41 2.38 -27.85
CA LEU A 110 -18.38 1.49 -27.34
C LEU A 110 -17.09 1.60 -28.15
N LEU A 111 -16.02 2.00 -27.48
CA LEU A 111 -14.67 2.05 -28.04
C LEU A 111 -13.77 1.03 -27.35
N ARG A 112 -13.00 0.28 -28.14
CA ARG A 112 -11.88 -0.53 -27.67
C ARG A 112 -10.71 0.39 -27.32
N PHE A 113 -10.03 0.11 -26.21
CA PHE A 113 -8.75 0.70 -25.87
C PHE A 113 -7.60 -0.24 -26.21
N ASP A 114 -6.61 0.28 -26.93
CA ASP A 114 -5.38 -0.44 -27.29
C ASP A 114 -4.14 0.26 -26.73
N GLY A 115 -3.48 -0.42 -25.79
CA GLY A 115 -2.23 0.03 -25.17
C GLY A 115 -1.00 -0.76 -25.63
N SER A 116 -1.10 -1.60 -26.67
CA SER A 116 -0.01 -2.48 -27.09
C SER A 116 1.29 -1.74 -27.42
N THR A 117 1.19 -0.60 -28.12
CA THR A 117 2.35 0.26 -28.42
C THR A 117 2.92 0.87 -27.15
N LEU A 118 2.07 1.30 -26.21
CA LEU A 118 2.50 1.77 -24.90
C LEU A 118 3.26 0.68 -24.11
N ALA A 119 2.82 -0.57 -24.17
CA ALA A 119 3.53 -1.68 -23.52
C ALA A 119 4.99 -1.78 -23.99
N ILE A 120 5.23 -1.65 -25.29
CA ILE A 120 6.57 -1.64 -25.89
C ILE A 120 7.39 -0.44 -25.38
N GLN A 121 6.78 0.74 -25.30
CA GLN A 121 7.45 1.94 -24.78
C GLN A 121 7.86 1.79 -23.30
N ILE A 122 6.99 1.23 -22.46
CA ILE A 122 7.30 0.97 -21.06
C ILE A 122 8.47 -0.01 -20.93
N GLN A 123 8.49 -1.08 -21.74
CA GLN A 123 9.62 -2.02 -21.76
C GLN A 123 10.93 -1.35 -22.18
N ALA A 124 10.90 -0.48 -23.19
CA ALA A 124 12.06 0.28 -23.63
C ALA A 124 12.59 1.18 -22.51
N VAL A 125 11.71 1.90 -21.80
CA VAL A 125 12.08 2.72 -20.64
C VAL A 125 12.69 1.88 -19.52
N LEU A 126 12.09 0.74 -19.18
CA LEU A 126 12.64 -0.18 -18.17
C LEU A 126 14.02 -0.74 -18.57
N ALA A 127 14.25 -0.99 -19.86
CA ALA A 127 15.55 -1.42 -20.38
C ALA A 127 16.61 -0.30 -20.26
N GLN A 128 16.23 0.96 -20.48
CA GLN A 128 17.12 2.11 -20.28
C GLN A 128 17.48 2.32 -18.81
N PHE A 129 16.55 2.07 -17.87
CA PHE A 129 16.87 2.09 -16.44
C PHE A 129 17.91 1.04 -16.04
N LYS A 130 17.89 -0.15 -16.65
CA LYS A 130 18.94 -1.17 -16.42
C LYS A 130 20.31 -0.70 -16.91
N ARG A 131 20.36 0.23 -17.86
CA ARG A 131 21.59 0.86 -18.38
C ARG A 131 22.02 2.11 -17.59
N GLY A 132 21.30 2.47 -16.52
CA GLY A 132 21.63 3.63 -15.67
C GLY A 132 21.11 4.97 -16.17
N VAL A 133 20.23 5.00 -17.17
CA VAL A 133 19.62 6.26 -17.65
C VAL A 133 18.69 6.84 -16.59
N LYS A 134 18.76 8.16 -16.36
CA LYS A 134 17.93 8.85 -15.36
C LYS A 134 16.49 9.08 -15.87
N PRO A 135 15.47 9.07 -14.98
CA PRO A 135 14.07 9.32 -15.36
C PRO A 135 13.83 10.64 -16.10
N ALA A 136 14.53 11.72 -15.70
CA ALA A 136 14.42 13.03 -16.34
C ALA A 136 14.76 13.00 -17.84
N ALA A 137 15.84 12.30 -18.22
CA ALA A 137 16.24 12.14 -19.62
C ALA A 137 15.23 11.35 -20.46
N LEU A 138 14.37 10.56 -19.79
CA LEU A 138 13.27 9.83 -20.39
C LEU A 138 11.94 10.57 -20.22
N GLY A 139 11.94 11.87 -19.87
CA GLY A 139 10.75 12.71 -19.74
C GLY A 139 9.78 12.28 -18.64
N LEU A 140 10.25 11.55 -17.62
CA LEU A 140 9.43 11.10 -16.48
C LEU A 140 9.43 12.10 -15.31
N GLY A 141 10.26 13.13 -15.38
CA GLY A 141 10.44 14.14 -14.33
C GLY A 141 11.77 14.01 -13.58
N GLU A 142 12.13 15.06 -12.85
CA GLU A 142 13.38 15.16 -12.08
C GLU A 142 13.22 14.72 -10.62
N ASP A 143 11.98 14.66 -10.15
CA ASP A 143 11.60 14.43 -8.76
C ASP A 143 11.47 12.93 -8.40
N CYS A 144 11.80 12.01 -9.31
CA CYS A 144 11.70 10.56 -9.10
C CYS A 144 13.05 9.85 -9.28
N SER A 145 13.33 8.85 -8.43
CA SER A 145 14.53 8.01 -8.58
C SER A 145 14.29 6.88 -9.59
N ALA A 146 15.34 6.39 -10.24
CA ALA A 146 15.23 5.33 -11.24
C ALA A 146 14.60 4.03 -10.67
N SER A 147 14.95 3.66 -9.43
CA SER A 147 14.44 2.43 -8.79
C SER A 147 12.95 2.52 -8.44
N VAL A 148 12.49 3.67 -7.93
CA VAL A 148 11.08 3.90 -7.63
C VAL A 148 10.29 4.00 -8.93
N SER A 149 10.82 4.70 -9.93
CA SER A 149 10.18 4.85 -11.23
C SER A 149 10.01 3.51 -11.95
N ALA A 150 11.05 2.67 -11.92
CA ALA A 150 11.01 1.32 -12.49
C ALA A 150 9.92 0.46 -11.85
N ARG A 151 9.80 0.49 -10.50
CA ARG A 151 8.75 -0.25 -9.79
C ARG A 151 7.35 0.25 -10.14
N LEU A 152 7.15 1.56 -10.18
CA LEU A 152 5.86 2.15 -10.52
C LEU A 152 5.47 1.82 -11.96
N LEU A 153 6.37 2.01 -12.94
CA LEU A 153 6.12 1.65 -14.34
C LEU A 153 5.85 0.15 -14.52
N LEU A 154 6.57 -0.71 -13.81
CA LEU A 154 6.29 -2.15 -13.83
C LEU A 154 4.89 -2.47 -13.33
N SER A 155 4.41 -1.75 -12.30
CA SER A 155 3.02 -1.89 -11.81
C SER A 155 1.97 -1.39 -12.82
N LEU A 156 2.35 -0.46 -13.71
CA LEU A 156 1.47 0.13 -14.73
C LEU A 156 1.52 -0.61 -16.08
N TYR A 157 2.58 -1.38 -16.34
CA TYR A 157 2.81 -2.08 -17.61
C TYR A 157 1.59 -2.91 -18.06
N ARG A 158 1.05 -3.73 -17.17
CA ARG A 158 -0.09 -4.60 -17.48
C ARG A 158 -1.41 -3.83 -17.63
N PRO A 159 -1.83 -2.99 -16.65
CA PRO A 159 -3.10 -2.27 -16.78
C PRO A 159 -3.10 -1.30 -17.97
N TRP A 160 -1.99 -0.61 -18.25
CA TRP A 160 -1.92 0.33 -19.38
C TRP A 160 -1.70 -0.36 -20.73
N GLY A 161 -0.97 -1.46 -20.77
CA GLY A 161 -0.45 -2.00 -22.02
C GLY A 161 -1.16 -3.25 -22.56
N LEU A 162 -1.81 -4.03 -21.70
CA LEU A 162 -2.26 -5.38 -22.06
C LEU A 162 -3.78 -5.56 -21.93
N ALA A 163 -4.23 -5.84 -20.72
CA ALA A 163 -5.61 -6.25 -20.46
C ALA A 163 -5.87 -6.25 -18.96
N SER A 164 -7.16 -6.23 -18.61
CA SER A 164 -7.59 -6.45 -17.23
C SER A 164 -7.10 -7.80 -16.73
N SER A 165 -6.54 -7.79 -15.53
CA SER A 165 -6.27 -9.01 -14.79
C SER A 165 -7.51 -9.35 -13.98
N GLY A 166 -8.08 -10.53 -14.22
CA GLY A 166 -9.08 -11.08 -13.31
C GLY A 166 -8.54 -11.08 -11.87
N ARG A 167 -9.40 -10.76 -10.90
CA ARG A 167 -9.01 -10.85 -9.49
C ARG A 167 -8.72 -12.30 -9.14
N ARG A 168 -7.62 -12.55 -8.43
CA ARG A 168 -7.25 -13.89 -7.93
C ARG A 168 -8.36 -14.47 -7.04
N PHE A 169 -9.00 -13.61 -6.24
CA PHE A 169 -10.13 -13.96 -5.39
C PHE A 169 -11.34 -13.10 -5.77
N PRO A 170 -12.45 -13.72 -6.26
CA PRO A 170 -13.66 -12.97 -6.56
C PRO A 170 -14.26 -12.41 -5.27
N ARG A 171 -14.84 -11.21 -5.37
CA ARG A 171 -15.57 -10.57 -4.26
C ARG A 171 -17.01 -11.09 -4.23
N ARG A 172 -17.54 -11.20 -3.02
CA ARG A 172 -18.94 -11.56 -2.74
C ARG A 172 -19.55 -10.43 -1.93
N ALA A 173 -20.73 -9.99 -2.33
CA ALA A 173 -21.53 -9.10 -1.51
C ALA A 173 -21.91 -9.86 -0.23
N ARG A 174 -21.45 -9.36 0.91
CA ARG A 174 -21.77 -9.91 2.21
C ARG A 174 -21.91 -8.73 3.16
N GLY A 175 -23.14 -8.47 3.57
CA GLY A 175 -23.41 -7.50 4.63
C GLY A 175 -22.86 -8.01 5.96
N GLY A 176 -22.51 -7.09 6.84
CA GLY A 176 -21.96 -7.39 8.15
C GLY A 176 -21.21 -6.18 8.70
N ARG A 177 -20.70 -6.32 9.91
CA ARG A 177 -19.77 -5.35 10.48
C ARG A 177 -18.45 -6.03 10.82
N VAL A 178 -17.41 -5.23 10.90
CA VAL A 178 -16.08 -5.64 11.37
C VAL A 178 -15.56 -4.60 12.34
N GLU A 179 -14.74 -5.04 13.27
CA GLU A 179 -14.01 -4.13 14.15
C GLU A 179 -12.66 -3.79 13.53
N LEU A 180 -12.29 -2.52 13.53
CA LEU A 180 -11.03 -2.02 13.01
C LEU A 180 -10.29 -1.25 14.10
N THR A 181 -8.99 -1.53 14.24
CA THR A 181 -8.08 -0.78 15.10
C THR A 181 -6.86 -0.30 14.31
N GLY A 182 -6.49 0.97 14.43
CA GLY A 182 -5.48 1.62 13.58
C GLY A 182 -4.11 1.85 14.20
N ASP A 183 -3.99 1.76 15.53
CA ASP A 183 -2.73 2.07 16.23
C ASP A 183 -1.84 0.83 16.41
N TRP A 184 -0.51 1.00 16.29
CA TRP A 184 0.45 -0.10 16.35
C TRP A 184 0.40 -0.85 17.69
N LEU A 185 0.34 -0.11 18.81
CA LEU A 185 0.25 -0.71 20.14
C LEU A 185 -1.14 -1.28 20.39
N ALA A 186 -2.19 -0.63 19.89
CA ALA A 186 -3.57 -1.15 19.94
C ALA A 186 -3.71 -2.52 19.27
N ILE A 187 -3.07 -2.72 18.11
CA ILE A 187 -3.06 -4.03 17.43
C ILE A 187 -2.40 -5.08 18.32
N GLY A 188 -1.26 -4.76 18.94
CA GLY A 188 -0.58 -5.67 19.87
C GLY A 188 -1.42 -6.03 21.09
N PHE A 189 -2.06 -5.02 21.70
CA PHE A 189 -2.98 -5.19 22.81
C PHE A 189 -4.20 -6.04 22.42
N ALA A 190 -4.80 -5.80 21.26
CA ALA A 190 -5.96 -6.54 20.77
C ALA A 190 -5.64 -8.01 20.41
N LEU A 191 -4.36 -8.34 20.16
CA LEU A 191 -3.90 -9.70 19.92
C LEU A 191 -3.58 -10.46 21.22
N ASN A 192 -2.89 -9.83 22.16
CA ASN A 192 -2.38 -10.49 23.37
C ASN A 192 -3.20 -10.21 24.65
N GLY A 193 -4.07 -9.20 24.64
CA GLY A 193 -4.80 -8.73 25.82
C GLY A 193 -3.96 -7.89 26.80
N GLU A 194 -2.69 -7.65 26.50
CA GLU A 194 -1.76 -6.89 27.33
C GLU A 194 -0.90 -5.94 26.50
N LEU A 195 -0.45 -4.85 27.12
CA LEU A 195 0.48 -3.92 26.51
C LEU A 195 1.85 -4.57 26.32
N PHE A 196 2.54 -4.21 25.24
CA PHE A 196 3.92 -4.63 25.03
C PHE A 196 4.80 -4.25 26.21
N GLN A 197 5.51 -5.23 26.78
CA GLN A 197 6.49 -5.03 27.83
C GLN A 197 7.85 -5.51 27.35
N GLN A 198 8.91 -4.80 27.78
CA GLN A 198 10.27 -5.27 27.55
C GLN A 198 10.43 -6.67 28.13
N PRO A 199 10.82 -7.66 27.31
CA PRO A 199 11.05 -9.00 27.81
C PRO A 199 12.15 -8.95 28.87
N ARG A 200 11.85 -9.37 30.10
CA ARG A 200 12.85 -9.41 31.17
C ARG A 200 14.03 -10.26 30.69
N ALA A 201 15.24 -9.73 30.78
CA ALA A 201 16.43 -10.54 30.63
C ALA A 201 16.34 -11.64 31.67
N SER A 202 16.52 -12.91 31.27
CA SER A 202 16.76 -13.98 32.24
C SER A 202 17.89 -13.49 33.15
N ALA A 203 17.56 -13.31 34.42
CA ALA A 203 18.46 -12.68 35.38
C ALA A 203 19.75 -13.52 35.49
N THR A 204 20.79 -13.10 34.79
CA THR A 204 22.15 -13.39 35.22
C THR A 204 22.49 -12.34 36.26
N PRO A 205 22.89 -12.71 37.49
CA PRO A 205 23.17 -11.75 38.54
C PRO A 205 24.53 -11.10 38.27
N ARG A 206 24.57 -10.14 37.34
CA ARG A 206 25.73 -9.26 37.16
C ARG A 206 25.25 -7.83 36.95
N GLY A 207 25.53 -7.01 37.97
CA GLY A 207 25.70 -5.57 37.80
C GLY A 207 24.47 -4.69 38.00
N ARG A 208 23.96 -4.60 39.24
CA ARG A 208 23.18 -3.44 39.72
C ARG A 208 24.07 -2.19 39.83
N LEU A 209 24.75 -1.81 38.75
CA LEU A 209 25.70 -0.68 38.73
C LEU A 209 25.62 0.17 37.45
N SER A 210 24.78 -0.17 36.47
CA SER A 210 24.66 0.60 35.23
C SER A 210 23.39 1.48 35.13
N ASP A 211 22.47 1.41 36.09
CA ASP A 211 21.25 2.22 36.08
C ASP A 211 21.45 3.65 36.61
N ASP A 212 22.64 4.00 37.12
CA ASP A 212 22.90 5.32 37.74
C ASP A 212 23.77 6.28 36.90
N MET A 213 24.14 5.94 35.66
CA MET A 213 25.09 6.75 34.86
C MET A 213 24.48 7.47 33.64
N SER A 214 23.18 7.78 33.65
CA SER A 214 22.54 8.62 32.61
C SER A 214 21.96 9.94 33.14
N LEU A 215 22.22 10.29 34.40
CA LEU A 215 21.87 11.60 34.98
C LEU A 215 23.11 12.39 35.41
N LEU A 216 24.06 12.56 34.49
CA LEU A 216 25.13 13.56 34.62
C LEU A 216 25.07 14.52 33.44
N THR A 217 24.06 15.39 33.44
CA THR A 217 24.06 16.60 32.61
C THR A 217 23.46 17.77 33.41
N PHE A 218 24.35 18.68 33.81
CA PHE A 218 24.14 20.04 34.31
C PHE A 218 23.40 20.25 35.65
N GLY A 219 24.02 21.08 36.49
CA GLY A 219 23.76 21.16 37.92
C GLY A 219 22.68 22.13 38.34
N GLU A 220 21.94 21.73 39.37
CA GLU A 220 21.52 22.57 40.48
C GLU A 220 21.06 21.64 41.61
N ARG A 221 21.52 21.88 42.84
CA ARG A 221 21.19 21.05 44.00
C ARG A 221 19.77 21.39 44.48
N VAL A 222 18.82 20.47 44.32
CA VAL A 222 17.53 20.52 45.02
C VAL A 222 17.55 19.50 46.16
N PRO A 223 17.18 19.89 47.41
CA PRO A 223 17.29 19.01 48.55
C PRO A 223 16.34 17.81 48.47
N ARG A 224 16.88 16.68 48.92
CA ARG A 224 16.30 15.33 49.01
C ARG A 224 14.91 15.36 49.67
N VAL A 225 13.85 15.15 48.89
CA VAL A 225 12.55 14.75 49.43
C VAL A 225 12.58 13.24 49.65
N THR A 226 12.24 12.84 50.86
CA THR A 226 12.13 11.47 51.35
C THR A 226 11.34 10.56 50.42
N GLU A 227 11.88 9.36 50.23
CA GLU A 227 11.41 8.27 49.39
C GLU A 227 9.92 7.93 49.59
N THR A 228 9.07 8.43 48.70
CA THR A 228 7.85 7.71 48.34
C THR A 228 8.18 6.75 47.22
N LYS A 229 8.00 5.44 47.48
CA LYS A 229 8.03 4.36 46.49
C LYS A 229 7.58 4.87 45.12
N PRO A 230 8.33 4.63 44.03
CA PRO A 230 7.81 4.93 42.71
C PRO A 230 6.52 4.13 42.55
N ALA A 231 5.39 4.83 42.43
CA ALA A 231 4.16 4.21 42.00
C ALA A 231 4.48 3.49 40.68
N ALA A 232 4.11 2.20 40.60
CA ALA A 232 4.14 1.45 39.36
C ALA A 232 3.58 2.35 38.24
N PRO A 233 4.18 2.35 37.03
CA PRO A 233 3.70 3.20 35.94
C PRO A 233 2.20 2.98 35.85
N ALA A 234 1.45 4.07 36.03
CA ALA A 234 0.00 4.05 36.06
C ALA A 234 -0.46 3.20 34.89
N ARG A 235 -1.14 2.08 35.19
CA ARG A 235 -1.74 1.20 34.18
C ARG A 235 -2.52 2.13 33.26
N ALA A 236 -2.04 2.31 32.02
CA ALA A 236 -2.80 3.04 31.03
C ALA A 236 -4.19 2.41 31.01
N HIS A 237 -5.21 3.22 31.28
CA HIS A 237 -6.57 2.73 31.32
C HIS A 237 -6.88 2.05 29.96
N PRO A 238 -7.53 0.87 29.95
CA PRO A 238 -7.92 0.16 28.71
C PRO A 238 -8.78 0.97 27.73
N LEU A 239 -9.19 2.19 28.10
CA LEU A 239 -10.03 3.13 27.35
C LEU A 239 -9.31 3.86 26.20
N ALA A 240 -8.00 3.69 26.01
CA ALA A 240 -7.24 4.43 25.00
C ALA A 240 -7.07 3.69 23.64
N PHE A 241 -7.55 2.45 23.53
CA PHE A 241 -7.50 1.68 22.28
C PHE A 241 -8.89 1.63 21.65
N GLU A 242 -9.26 2.72 20.98
CA GLU A 242 -10.53 2.80 20.26
C GLU A 242 -10.53 1.80 19.10
N SER A 243 -11.52 0.91 19.12
CA SER A 243 -11.86 0.04 18.00
C SER A 243 -13.15 0.55 17.39
N GLU A 244 -13.13 0.80 16.09
CA GLU A 244 -14.29 1.32 15.38
C GLU A 244 -15.05 0.21 14.68
N GLN A 245 -16.37 0.35 14.58
CA GLN A 245 -17.22 -0.56 13.83
C GLN A 245 -17.38 -0.07 12.40
N TRP A 246 -17.07 -0.92 11.43
CA TRP A 246 -17.16 -0.63 10.01
C TRP A 246 -18.15 -1.55 9.31
N GLU A 247 -18.91 -1.03 8.36
CA GLU A 247 -19.83 -1.81 7.53
C GLU A 247 -19.08 -2.50 6.39
N VAL A 248 -19.38 -3.78 6.14
CA VAL A 248 -18.84 -4.54 5.01
C VAL A 248 -19.74 -4.36 3.80
N LEU A 249 -19.20 -3.75 2.74
CA LEU A 249 -19.88 -3.65 1.44
C LEU A 249 -19.71 -4.93 0.63
N ASP A 250 -18.48 -5.44 0.60
CA ASP A 250 -18.14 -6.71 -0.04
C ASP A 250 -16.83 -7.29 0.54
N GLN A 251 -16.61 -8.59 0.33
CA GLN A 251 -15.40 -9.28 0.80
C GLN A 251 -14.90 -10.33 -0.18
N SER A 252 -13.62 -10.65 -0.08
CA SER A 252 -12.94 -11.76 -0.75
C SER A 252 -12.14 -12.56 0.29
N VAL A 253 -11.48 -13.63 -0.12
CA VAL A 253 -10.65 -14.45 0.80
C VAL A 253 -9.54 -13.63 1.46
N SER A 254 -9.00 -12.62 0.78
CA SER A 254 -7.83 -11.86 1.25
C SER A 254 -8.11 -10.37 1.45
N GLY A 255 -9.37 -9.94 1.51
CA GLY A 255 -9.64 -8.52 1.65
C GLY A 255 -11.10 -8.13 1.70
N PHE A 256 -11.34 -6.94 2.23
CA PHE A 256 -12.66 -6.36 2.46
C PHE A 256 -12.79 -5.02 1.73
N ARG A 257 -14.01 -4.61 1.44
CA ARG A 257 -14.37 -3.22 1.17
C ARG A 257 -15.27 -2.77 2.30
N LEU A 258 -14.78 -1.80 3.05
CA LEU A 258 -15.42 -1.32 4.26
C LEU A 258 -15.90 0.10 4.08
N GLN A 259 -16.93 0.48 4.83
CA GLN A 259 -17.47 1.83 4.86
C GLN A 259 -17.80 2.26 6.29
N ARG A 260 -17.61 3.56 6.56
CA ARG A 260 -18.16 4.24 7.74
C ARG A 260 -18.45 5.71 7.39
N PRO A 261 -19.19 6.45 8.24
CA PRO A 261 -19.22 7.90 8.12
C PRO A 261 -17.84 8.51 8.42
N SER A 262 -17.59 9.74 7.97
CA SER A 262 -16.27 10.38 8.04
C SER A 262 -15.83 10.79 9.45
N ASP A 263 -16.68 10.58 10.45
CA ASP A 263 -16.36 10.79 11.85
C ASP A 263 -15.54 9.62 12.43
N GLY A 264 -14.41 9.98 13.04
CA GLY A 264 -13.54 9.08 13.80
C GLY A 264 -12.08 9.16 13.38
N VAL A 265 -11.30 8.13 13.73
CA VAL A 265 -9.83 8.14 13.69
C VAL A 265 -9.33 8.34 12.27
N ARG A 266 -8.41 9.29 12.10
CA ARG A 266 -7.77 9.53 10.79
C ARG A 266 -6.99 8.29 10.37
N LEU A 267 -7.29 7.80 9.16
CA LEU A 267 -6.56 6.70 8.53
C LEU A 267 -5.62 7.21 7.45
N GLU A 268 -4.51 6.51 7.26
CA GLU A 268 -3.51 6.80 6.25
C GLU A 268 -3.45 5.71 5.17
N HIS A 269 -3.09 6.12 3.95
CA HIS A 269 -2.84 5.19 2.85
C HIS A 269 -1.72 4.21 3.21
N HIS A 270 -1.92 2.92 2.97
CA HIS A 270 -1.04 1.84 3.41
C HIS A 270 -0.68 1.85 4.91
N GLN A 271 -1.58 2.29 5.78
CA GLN A 271 -1.44 2.07 7.22
C GLN A 271 -1.70 0.59 7.56
N LEU A 272 -0.93 0.03 8.50
CA LEU A 272 -1.22 -1.25 9.12
C LEU A 272 -2.42 -1.10 10.06
N ILE A 273 -3.40 -1.98 9.91
CA ILE A 273 -4.58 -2.03 10.77
C ILE A 273 -4.79 -3.45 11.32
N GLY A 274 -5.43 -3.54 12.48
CA GLY A 274 -6.05 -4.76 12.96
C GLY A 274 -7.50 -4.83 12.50
N ILE A 275 -7.95 -6.00 12.05
CA ILE A 275 -9.32 -6.25 11.64
C ILE A 275 -9.85 -7.51 12.30
N ARG A 276 -11.01 -7.40 12.95
CA ARG A 276 -11.76 -8.53 13.53
C ARG A 276 -13.09 -8.68 12.80
N PRO A 277 -13.23 -9.68 11.91
CA PRO A 277 -14.55 -10.05 11.40
C PRO A 277 -15.46 -10.47 12.56
N LEU A 278 -16.73 -10.07 12.57
CA LEU A 278 -17.66 -10.44 13.65
C LEU A 278 -17.81 -11.95 13.86
N ASP A 279 -17.67 -12.75 12.79
CA ASP A 279 -17.76 -14.21 12.86
C ASP A 279 -16.43 -14.89 13.21
N ALA A 280 -15.36 -14.12 13.45
CA ALA A 280 -14.02 -14.64 13.68
C ALA A 280 -13.54 -14.27 15.09
N ASP A 281 -13.12 -15.29 15.84
CA ASP A 281 -12.56 -15.11 17.18
C ASP A 281 -11.18 -14.43 17.16
N GLN A 282 -10.50 -14.42 16.01
CA GLN A 282 -9.12 -13.97 15.88
C GLN A 282 -9.02 -12.63 15.16
N LEU A 283 -8.22 -11.72 15.73
CA LEU A 283 -7.81 -10.49 15.05
C LEU A 283 -6.79 -10.84 13.96
N LEU A 284 -6.98 -10.29 12.77
CA LEU A 284 -6.03 -10.35 11.68
C LEU A 284 -5.38 -8.98 11.50
N ILE A 285 -4.22 -8.93 10.85
CA ILE A 285 -3.59 -7.66 10.45
C ILE A 285 -3.69 -7.47 8.94
N ALA A 286 -3.85 -6.22 8.51
CA ALA A 286 -4.12 -5.88 7.12
C ALA A 286 -3.50 -4.54 6.72
N ASP A 287 -3.33 -4.33 5.41
CA ASP A 287 -2.96 -3.03 4.85
C ASP A 287 -4.17 -2.30 4.26
N LEU A 288 -4.23 -0.99 4.50
CA LEU A 288 -5.18 -0.09 3.84
C LEU A 288 -4.74 0.21 2.41
N SER A 289 -5.17 -0.65 1.49
CA SER A 289 -4.77 -0.63 0.07
C SER A 289 -5.33 0.53 -0.77
N TRP A 290 -6.43 1.16 -0.33
CA TRP A 290 -6.97 2.39 -0.91
C TRP A 290 -7.98 3.05 0.04
N LEU A 291 -8.17 4.35 -0.11
CA LEU A 291 -9.16 5.14 0.63
C LEU A 291 -9.89 6.10 -0.32
N MET A 292 -11.18 6.31 -0.10
CA MET A 292 -11.98 7.24 -0.90
C MET A 292 -13.11 7.84 -0.07
N TYR A 293 -13.24 9.16 -0.13
CA TYR A 293 -14.42 9.85 0.37
C TYR A 293 -15.49 9.90 -0.72
N ARG A 294 -16.69 9.42 -0.38
CA ARG A 294 -17.88 9.57 -1.21
C ARG A 294 -18.48 10.96 -1.01
N SER A 295 -19.27 11.41 -1.99
CA SER A 295 -19.97 12.71 -1.96
C SER A 295 -20.92 12.87 -0.77
N GLU A 296 -21.36 11.77 -0.16
CA GLU A 296 -22.24 11.73 1.01
C GLU A 296 -21.47 11.86 2.35
N GLY A 297 -20.16 12.07 2.31
CA GLY A 297 -19.32 12.15 3.52
C GLY A 297 -18.97 10.78 4.11
N MET A 298 -19.20 9.70 3.36
CA MET A 298 -18.82 8.34 3.77
C MET A 298 -17.38 8.06 3.34
N LEU A 299 -16.59 7.49 4.26
CA LEU A 299 -15.26 6.98 3.97
C LEU A 299 -15.37 5.50 3.59
N GLU A 300 -14.97 5.18 2.36
CA GLU A 300 -14.77 3.80 1.92
C GLU A 300 -13.29 3.46 1.89
N VAL A 301 -12.95 2.25 2.31
CA VAL A 301 -11.58 1.74 2.30
C VAL A 301 -11.49 0.34 1.74
N GLY A 302 -10.37 0.07 1.07
CA GLY A 302 -9.98 -1.27 0.67
C GLY A 302 -9.01 -1.87 1.66
N VAL A 303 -9.39 -2.96 2.30
CA VAL A 303 -8.53 -3.70 3.22
C VAL A 303 -7.96 -4.92 2.50
N ASN A 304 -6.65 -5.10 2.55
CA ASN A 304 -5.97 -6.31 2.08
C ASN A 304 -5.32 -7.01 3.27
N VAL A 305 -5.86 -8.18 3.63
CA VAL A 305 -5.46 -8.94 4.82
C VAL A 305 -4.13 -9.62 4.56
N LEU A 306 -3.17 -9.42 5.46
CA LEU A 306 -1.88 -10.08 5.37
C LEU A 306 -2.05 -11.57 5.70
N PRO A 307 -1.56 -12.49 4.86
CA PRO A 307 -1.74 -13.92 5.07
C PRO A 307 -1.13 -14.42 6.39
N GLY A 308 -1.90 -15.20 7.15
CA GLY A 308 -1.45 -15.83 8.40
C GLY A 308 -2.13 -15.24 9.63
N VAL A 309 -2.22 -16.04 10.69
CA VAL A 309 -2.72 -15.57 11.99
C VAL A 309 -1.58 -14.85 12.70
N PRO A 310 -1.69 -13.52 12.95
CA PRO A 310 -0.60 -12.75 13.52
C PRO A 310 -0.29 -13.17 14.95
N ARG A 311 1.01 -13.21 15.27
CA ARG A 311 1.52 -13.39 16.63
C ARG A 311 2.37 -12.18 17.00
N VAL A 312 2.15 -11.63 18.18
CA VAL A 312 2.99 -10.54 18.69
C VAL A 312 4.34 -11.12 19.09
N VAL A 313 5.40 -10.54 18.57
CA VAL A 313 6.79 -10.90 18.88
C VAL A 313 7.57 -9.67 19.29
N SER A 314 8.67 -9.89 20.00
CA SER A 314 9.63 -8.86 20.35
C SER A 314 10.83 -8.94 19.40
N VAL A 315 11.22 -7.83 18.79
CA VAL A 315 12.36 -7.78 17.87
C VAL A 315 13.36 -6.71 18.28
N ARG A 316 14.64 -6.96 18.07
CA ARG A 316 15.68 -5.93 18.13
C ARG A 316 16.75 -6.19 17.08
N PRO A 317 17.48 -5.16 16.63
CA PRO A 317 18.66 -5.38 15.82
C PRO A 317 19.67 -6.21 16.58
N GLN A 318 20.36 -7.13 15.90
CA GLN A 318 21.47 -7.83 16.51
C GLN A 318 22.59 -6.81 16.79
N ALA A 319 23.02 -6.72 18.04
CA ALA A 319 24.08 -5.79 18.45
C ALA A 319 25.41 -6.22 17.80
N GLN A 320 26.04 -5.32 17.03
CA GLN A 320 27.41 -5.51 16.53
C GLN A 320 28.48 -5.01 17.50
N THR A 321 28.10 -4.21 18.50
CA THR A 321 28.98 -3.59 19.51
C THR A 321 28.29 -3.53 20.87
N ASP A 322 29.05 -3.23 21.92
CA ASP A 322 28.59 -3.32 23.32
C ASP A 322 27.48 -2.29 23.60
N GLY A 323 26.25 -2.79 23.71
CA GLY A 323 25.03 -2.00 23.82
C GLY A 323 23.86 -2.68 23.11
N ARG A 324 23.02 -3.40 23.86
CA ARG A 324 21.82 -4.03 23.30
C ARG A 324 20.68 -3.01 23.24
N GLU A 325 20.20 -2.74 22.03
CA GLU A 325 18.98 -1.97 21.83
C GLU A 325 17.77 -2.64 22.54
N PRO A 326 16.79 -1.84 22.99
CA PRO A 326 15.56 -2.38 23.57
C PRO A 326 14.79 -3.22 22.53
N PHE A 327 13.95 -4.14 23.00
CA PHE A 327 13.04 -4.84 22.11
C PHE A 327 11.89 -3.92 21.68
N HIS A 328 11.44 -4.12 20.45
CA HIS A 328 10.29 -3.45 19.87
C HIS A 328 9.20 -4.47 19.57
N GLN A 329 7.94 -4.08 19.70
CA GLN A 329 6.83 -4.90 19.25
C GLN A 329 6.90 -5.09 17.73
N ALA A 330 6.68 -6.31 17.26
CA ALA A 330 6.49 -6.67 15.86
C ALA A 330 5.47 -7.81 15.74
N PHE A 331 5.11 -8.17 14.51
CA PHE A 331 4.17 -9.26 14.26
C PHE A 331 4.78 -10.32 13.36
N LEU A 332 4.73 -11.56 13.81
CA LEU A 332 5.08 -12.74 13.01
C LEU A 332 3.81 -13.27 12.35
N LEU A 333 3.86 -13.40 11.03
CA LEU A 333 2.83 -14.04 10.22
C LEU A 333 3.32 -15.43 9.80
N PRO A 334 2.76 -16.51 10.36
CA PRO A 334 3.10 -17.88 9.95
C PRO A 334 2.74 -18.14 8.47
N PRO A 335 3.41 -19.11 7.82
CA PRO A 335 3.06 -19.50 6.46
C PRO A 335 1.60 -19.99 6.38
N SER A 336 0.94 -19.70 5.26
CA SER A 336 -0.43 -20.14 4.97
C SER A 336 -0.43 -21.00 3.72
N PRO A 337 -0.49 -22.34 3.85
CA PRO A 337 -0.57 -23.26 2.72
C PRO A 337 -1.78 -22.99 1.83
N ALA A 338 -2.93 -22.64 2.43
CA ALA A 338 -4.17 -22.32 1.71
C ALA A 338 -4.01 -21.10 0.78
N LEU A 339 -3.22 -20.11 1.19
CA LEU A 339 -2.97 -18.90 0.40
C LEU A 339 -1.70 -18.96 -0.44
N LYS A 340 -0.92 -20.06 -0.31
CA LYS A 340 0.41 -20.24 -0.92
C LYS A 340 1.34 -19.07 -0.58
N SER A 341 1.38 -18.71 0.70
CA SER A 341 2.23 -17.65 1.22
C SER A 341 3.20 -18.20 2.26
N ASP A 342 4.47 -17.81 2.13
CA ASP A 342 5.50 -18.11 3.12
C ASP A 342 5.33 -17.27 4.38
N GLY A 343 6.07 -17.61 5.44
CA GLY A 343 6.11 -16.82 6.67
C GLY A 343 6.72 -15.44 6.43
N SER A 344 6.21 -14.43 7.14
CA SER A 344 6.72 -13.06 7.04
C SER A 344 6.74 -12.36 8.39
N LEU A 345 7.58 -11.32 8.49
CA LEU A 345 7.65 -10.42 9.64
C LEU A 345 7.12 -9.06 9.26
N VAL A 346 6.27 -8.50 10.11
CA VAL A 346 5.79 -7.13 10.05
C VAL A 346 6.53 -6.34 11.12
N LEU A 347 7.41 -5.46 10.68
CA LEU A 347 8.32 -4.67 11.50
C LEU A 347 7.90 -3.20 11.49
N PRO A 348 8.33 -2.40 12.48
CA PRO A 348 8.20 -0.96 12.43
C PRO A 348 8.83 -0.38 11.14
N PRO A 349 8.44 0.84 10.73
CA PRO A 349 8.86 1.38 9.44
C PRO A 349 10.38 1.55 9.39
N MET A 350 10.96 1.39 8.20
CA MET A 350 12.40 1.57 7.94
C MET A 350 13.33 0.54 8.60
N TRP A 351 12.79 -0.55 9.15
CA TRP A 351 13.60 -1.64 9.70
C TRP A 351 14.24 -2.52 8.64
N PHE A 352 13.60 -2.67 7.48
CA PHE A 352 14.08 -3.58 6.46
C PHE A 352 15.37 -3.08 5.79
N ARG A 353 16.41 -3.91 5.85
CA ARG A 353 17.58 -3.88 4.97
C ARG A 353 17.92 -5.32 4.59
N PRO A 354 18.20 -5.64 3.31
CA PRO A 354 18.62 -6.98 2.91
C PRO A 354 19.84 -7.42 3.71
N GLY A 355 19.82 -8.63 4.27
CA GLY A 355 20.91 -9.19 5.06
C GLY A 355 20.95 -8.73 6.53
N ARG A 356 20.02 -7.86 6.97
CA ARG A 356 19.99 -7.41 8.37
C ARG A 356 19.61 -8.58 9.28
N LEU A 357 20.42 -8.79 10.31
CA LEU A 357 20.14 -9.75 11.37
C LEU A 357 19.30 -9.10 12.47
N VAL A 358 18.25 -9.80 12.87
CA VAL A 358 17.29 -9.37 13.88
C VAL A 358 17.13 -10.52 14.89
N GLU A 359 17.24 -10.18 16.17
CA GLU A 359 16.89 -11.09 17.25
C GLU A 359 15.38 -11.03 17.46
N LEU A 360 14.72 -12.17 17.29
CA LEU A 360 13.29 -12.35 17.46
C LEU A 360 13.03 -13.18 18.71
N ARG A 361 12.15 -12.67 19.57
CA ARG A 361 11.68 -13.36 20.77
C ARG A 361 10.17 -13.57 20.72
N GLU A 362 9.76 -14.83 20.82
CA GLU A 362 8.37 -15.29 20.92
C GLU A 362 8.20 -16.00 22.26
N GLY A 363 7.62 -15.33 23.25
CA GLY A 363 7.63 -15.79 24.64
C GLY A 363 9.06 -15.95 25.17
N ASP A 364 9.43 -17.17 25.56
CA ASP A 364 10.79 -17.49 26.03
C ASP A 364 11.72 -18.00 24.92
N ALA A 365 11.18 -18.30 23.73
CA ALA A 365 11.99 -18.72 22.60
C ALA A 365 12.67 -17.50 21.95
N VAL A 366 14.00 -17.55 21.87
CA VAL A 366 14.81 -16.54 21.16
C VAL A 366 15.43 -17.18 19.93
N ARG A 367 15.33 -16.51 18.78
CA ARG A 367 15.89 -16.94 17.49
C ARG A 367 16.48 -15.76 16.76
N GLU A 368 17.54 -16.00 16.00
CA GLU A 368 18.10 -14.99 15.09
C GLU A 368 17.61 -15.23 13.66
N VAL A 369 17.15 -14.16 13.02
CA VAL A 369 16.63 -14.20 11.65
C VAL A 369 17.32 -13.15 10.78
N CYS A 370 17.52 -13.49 9.51
CA CYS A 370 18.07 -12.63 8.48
C CYS A 370 16.94 -12.13 7.57
N LEU A 371 16.80 -10.81 7.42
CA LEU A 371 15.82 -10.20 6.53
C LEU A 371 16.25 -10.35 5.06
N ARG A 372 15.38 -10.88 4.21
CA ARG A 372 15.72 -11.20 2.80
C ARG A 372 15.13 -10.20 1.81
N LYS A 373 13.79 -10.13 1.75
CA LYS A 373 13.07 -9.33 0.75
C LYS A 373 11.96 -8.51 1.39
N LEU A 374 11.85 -7.26 0.98
CA LEU A 374 10.69 -6.41 1.28
C LEU A 374 9.51 -6.89 0.43
N LEU A 375 8.46 -7.35 1.10
CA LEU A 375 7.23 -7.83 0.48
C LEU A 375 6.25 -6.68 0.26
N LEU A 376 6.03 -5.88 1.30
CA LEU A 376 5.17 -4.71 1.28
C LEU A 376 5.76 -3.63 2.20
N ARG A 377 5.68 -2.38 1.77
CA ARG A 377 6.01 -1.22 2.60
C ARG A 377 4.76 -0.39 2.76
N GLY A 378 4.32 -0.26 4.01
CA GLY A 378 3.28 0.68 4.38
C GLY A 378 3.83 1.97 4.94
N THR A 379 2.92 2.81 5.40
CA THR A 379 3.25 4.12 5.98
C THR A 379 3.87 3.97 7.36
N ASN A 380 3.42 2.99 8.15
CA ASN A 380 3.91 2.72 9.50
C ASN A 380 4.48 1.29 9.68
N PHE A 381 4.77 0.56 8.59
CA PHE A 381 5.31 -0.80 8.70
C PHE A 381 6.13 -1.24 7.47
N ASP A 382 7.03 -2.20 7.69
CA ASP A 382 7.68 -2.99 6.64
C ASP A 382 7.29 -4.47 6.82
N GLN A 383 6.68 -5.09 5.80
CA GLN A 383 6.52 -6.54 5.75
C GLN A 383 7.67 -7.15 4.95
N CYS A 384 8.39 -8.10 5.54
CA CYS A 384 9.53 -8.74 4.91
C CYS A 384 9.55 -10.26 5.08
N SER A 385 10.14 -10.95 4.09
CA SER A 385 10.53 -12.34 4.25
C SER A 385 11.81 -12.44 5.07
N PHE A 386 11.98 -13.55 5.77
CA PHE A 386 13.12 -13.81 6.63
C PHE A 386 13.51 -15.29 6.57
N GLU A 387 14.75 -15.57 6.94
CA GLU A 387 15.29 -16.93 7.09
C GLU A 387 16.04 -17.05 8.43
N PRO A 388 16.13 -18.24 9.03
CA PRO A 388 16.99 -18.45 10.19
C PRO A 388 18.44 -18.06 9.87
N ALA A 389 19.12 -17.35 10.78
CA ALA A 389 20.48 -16.87 10.55
C ALA A 389 21.50 -17.99 10.25
N GLY A 390 21.24 -19.23 10.68
CA GLY A 390 22.06 -20.41 10.41
C GLY A 390 21.89 -21.05 9.02
N GLN A 391 20.94 -20.59 8.19
CA GLN A 391 20.72 -21.05 6.81
C GLN A 391 21.23 -20.04 5.77
N LEU A 392 22.35 -19.38 6.06
CA LEU A 392 23.09 -18.64 5.03
C LEU A 392 23.74 -19.65 4.07
N ASN A 393 23.02 -20.05 3.02
CA ASN A 393 23.67 -20.65 1.86
C ASN A 393 24.69 -19.62 1.31
N PRO A 394 25.98 -19.96 1.19
CA PRO A 394 26.88 -19.17 0.38
C PRO A 394 26.37 -19.19 -1.06
N ALA A 395 26.48 -18.03 -1.70
CA ALA A 395 25.96 -17.73 -3.03
C ALA A 395 26.34 -18.75 -4.12
#